data_AF-A0AAE3T2V2-F1
#
_entry.id   AF-A0AAE3T2V2-F1
#
_cell.length_a   1.000
_cell.length_b   1.000
_cell.length_c   1.000
_cell.angle_alpha   90.00
_cell.angle_beta   90.00
_cell.angle_gamma   90.00
#
_symmetry.space_group_name_H-M   'P 1'
#
loop_
_entity.id
_entity.type
_entity.pdbx_description
1 polymer ?
#
loop_
_entity_poly.entity_id
_entity_poly.type
_entity_poly.pdbx_seq_one_letter_code
_entity_poly.pdbx_strand_id
1 'polypeptide(L)'
;MSVVERLNALHPDLIAVTGDLMDVDVEHLRPHIAPLRDMRARHGIFGVTNNHEYYSGATPRVAKFERLGMRVLINEHEVIEHDGATLIAAGGTDFNAGSFDSAQASDPVRALAGAPAGVVPAILLAHQPRSGAGWLRPAALGTHSR
;
A
#
# COMPACT_ATOMS: atom_id res chain seq x y z
N MET A 1 3.02 26.89 0.74
CA MET A 1 3.30 25.63 1.45
C MET A 1 2.86 24.48 0.56
N SER A 2 3.76 23.57 0.21
CA SER A 2 3.48 22.40 -0.62
C SER A 2 2.67 21.34 0.13
N VAL A 3 2.09 20.37 -0.58
CA VAL A 3 1.40 19.22 0.07
C VAL A 3 2.35 18.43 0.97
N VAL A 4 3.61 18.26 0.55
CA VAL A 4 4.63 17.52 1.32
C VAL A 4 5.01 18.28 2.59
N GLU A 5 5.14 19.61 2.51
CA GLU A 5 5.39 20.43 3.70
C GLU A 5 4.22 20.32 4.69
N ARG A 6 2.97 20.39 4.21
CA ARG A 6 1.78 20.25 5.06
C ARG A 6 1.71 18.85 5.69
N LEU A 7 2.01 17.83 4.91
CA LEU A 7 2.03 16.45 5.36
C LEU A 7 3.10 16.22 6.43
N ASN A 8 4.33 16.68 6.20
CA ASN A 8 5.43 16.52 7.15
C ASN A 8 5.20 17.30 8.45
N ALA A 9 4.50 18.45 8.39
CA ALA A 9 4.13 19.22 9.57
C ALA A 9 3.11 18.53 10.49
N LEU A 10 2.42 17.47 10.00
CA LEU A 10 1.57 16.64 10.84
C LEU A 10 2.34 15.61 11.67
N HIS A 11 3.65 15.47 11.44
CA HIS A 11 4.49 14.44 12.06
C HIS A 11 3.86 13.04 11.99
N PRO A 12 3.49 12.55 10.78
CA PRO A 12 2.73 11.32 10.67
C PRO A 12 3.55 10.11 11.11
N ASP A 13 2.88 9.19 11.80
CA ASP A 13 3.49 7.89 12.11
C ASP A 13 3.60 7.00 10.86
N LEU A 14 2.62 7.09 9.96
CA LEU A 14 2.56 6.34 8.72
C LEU A 14 1.93 7.17 7.61
N ILE A 15 2.41 7.01 6.39
CA ILE A 15 1.77 7.53 5.18
C ILE A 15 1.35 6.35 4.31
N ALA A 16 0.10 6.32 3.87
CA ALA A 16 -0.40 5.34 2.92
C ALA A 16 -0.75 6.03 1.60
N VAL A 17 -0.24 5.48 0.49
CA VAL A 17 -0.55 5.93 -0.86
C VAL A 17 -1.20 4.80 -1.65
N THR A 18 -2.49 4.93 -1.89
CA THR A 18 -3.31 3.85 -2.45
C THR A 18 -3.55 3.95 -3.95
N GLY A 19 -2.63 4.57 -4.68
CA GLY A 19 -2.68 4.67 -6.15
C GLY A 19 -2.91 6.09 -6.69
N ASP A 20 -2.99 6.17 -8.02
CA ASP A 20 -3.22 7.38 -8.83
C ASP A 20 -2.21 8.51 -8.63
N LEU A 21 -0.98 8.14 -8.27
CA LEU A 21 0.14 9.08 -8.22
C LEU A 21 0.75 9.39 -9.59
N MET A 22 0.70 8.44 -10.52
CA MET A 22 1.32 8.55 -11.83
C MET A 22 0.39 8.02 -12.92
N ASP A 23 -0.01 8.92 -13.81
CA ASP A 23 -0.68 8.57 -15.05
C ASP A 23 0.31 8.19 -16.17
N VAL A 24 -0.23 7.78 -17.31
CA VAL A 24 0.49 7.15 -18.45
C VAL A 24 1.74 7.89 -18.97
N ASP A 25 1.91 9.18 -18.69
CA ASP A 25 3.13 9.93 -19.04
C ASP A 25 4.02 10.20 -17.81
N VAL A 26 4.87 9.22 -17.50
CA VAL A 26 5.81 9.26 -16.37
C VAL A 26 6.84 10.39 -16.51
N GLU A 27 7.20 10.79 -17.73
CA GLU A 27 8.21 11.82 -17.96
C GLU A 27 7.65 13.22 -17.73
N HIS A 28 6.42 13.50 -18.17
CA HIS A 28 5.76 14.77 -17.86
C HIS A 28 5.44 14.93 -16.36
N LEU A 29 5.13 13.85 -15.65
CA LEU A 29 4.80 13.91 -14.22
C LEU A 29 6.02 13.95 -13.31
N ARG A 30 7.22 13.67 -13.84
CA ARG A 30 8.46 13.62 -13.06
C ARG A 30 8.70 14.83 -12.14
N PRO A 31 8.59 16.10 -12.59
CA PRO A 31 8.76 17.25 -11.71
C PRO A 31 7.65 17.38 -10.66
N HIS A 32 6.44 16.87 -10.94
CA HIS A 32 5.30 16.95 -10.03
C HIS A 32 5.39 15.91 -8.90
N ILE A 33 5.93 14.72 -9.17
CA ILE A 33 6.09 13.65 -8.18
C ILE A 33 7.44 13.69 -7.46
N ALA A 34 8.44 14.41 -7.99
CA ALA A 34 9.75 14.51 -7.37
C ALA A 34 9.72 14.97 -5.90
N PRO A 35 8.87 15.92 -5.48
CA PRO A 35 8.76 16.32 -4.08
C PRO A 35 8.31 15.20 -3.14
N LEU A 36 7.63 14.15 -3.65
CA LEU A 36 7.17 13.04 -2.81
C LEU A 36 8.31 12.29 -2.13
N ARG A 37 9.54 12.36 -2.68
CA ARG A 37 10.74 11.80 -2.05
C ARG A 37 11.06 12.42 -0.68
N ASP A 38 10.54 13.63 -0.43
CA ASP A 38 10.82 14.39 0.78
C ASP A 38 9.74 14.14 1.86
N MET A 39 8.76 13.27 1.60
CA MET A 39 7.80 12.80 2.60
C MET A 39 8.51 12.04 3.71
N ARG A 40 8.02 12.21 4.95
CA ARG A 40 8.61 11.62 6.15
C ARG A 40 7.50 11.09 7.04
N ALA A 41 7.64 9.84 7.44
CA ALA A 41 6.81 9.21 8.45
C ALA A 41 7.66 8.30 9.34
N ARG A 42 7.28 8.18 10.61
CA ARG A 42 8.03 7.42 11.63
C ARG A 42 8.26 5.96 11.22
N HIS A 43 7.23 5.32 10.69
CA HIS A 43 7.21 3.89 10.31
C HIS A 43 7.31 3.68 8.79
N GLY A 44 7.44 4.76 8.04
CA GLY A 44 7.60 4.73 6.59
C GLY A 44 6.34 5.07 5.79
N ILE A 45 6.51 4.96 4.48
CA ILE A 45 5.52 5.33 3.47
C ILE A 45 5.17 4.05 2.73
N PHE A 46 3.90 3.65 2.77
CA PHE A 46 3.43 2.42 2.15
C PHE A 46 2.60 2.73 0.92
N GLY A 47 2.87 2.00 -0.16
CA GLY A 47 2.16 2.11 -1.43
C GLY A 47 1.44 0.82 -1.80
N VAL A 48 0.40 0.91 -2.61
CA VAL A 48 -0.16 -0.24 -3.36
C VAL A 48 -0.30 0.13 -4.83
N THR A 49 -0.43 -0.88 -5.69
CA THR A 49 -0.60 -0.66 -7.14
C THR A 49 -2.02 -0.22 -7.49
N ASN A 50 -2.15 0.61 -8.52
CA ASN A 50 -3.40 0.97 -9.19
C ASN A 50 -3.54 0.28 -10.55
N ASN A 51 -4.64 0.55 -11.26
CA ASN A 51 -4.91 0.01 -12.59
C ASN A 51 -3.95 0.54 -13.68
N HIS A 52 -3.47 1.78 -13.55
CA HIS A 52 -2.54 2.40 -14.49
C HIS A 52 -1.16 1.74 -14.48
N GLU A 53 -0.75 1.18 -13.35
CA GLU A 53 0.50 0.42 -13.25
C GLU A 53 0.56 -0.75 -14.23
N TYR A 54 -0.56 -1.42 -14.47
CA TYR A 54 -0.58 -2.63 -15.29
C TYR A 54 -0.74 -2.35 -16.79
N TYR A 55 -1.23 -1.17 -17.20
CA TYR A 55 -1.37 -0.83 -18.63
C TYR A 55 -0.02 -0.76 -19.38
N SER A 56 1.06 -0.41 -18.68
CA SER A 56 2.41 -0.29 -19.27
C SER A 56 3.43 -1.24 -18.63
N GLY A 57 2.95 -2.23 -17.87
CA GLY A 57 3.77 -3.09 -17.01
C GLY A 57 4.05 -2.47 -15.64
N ALA A 58 3.76 -3.22 -14.57
CA ALA A 58 3.79 -2.72 -13.20
C ALA A 58 5.21 -2.52 -12.64
N THR A 59 6.16 -3.39 -13.00
CA THR A 59 7.51 -3.40 -12.41
C THR A 59 8.25 -2.05 -12.51
N PRO A 60 8.32 -1.36 -13.66
CA PRO A 60 9.03 -0.09 -13.75
C PRO A 60 8.43 1.03 -12.87
N ARG A 61 7.11 1.00 -12.66
CA ARG A 61 6.39 1.99 -11.84
C ARG A 61 6.51 1.68 -10.35
N VAL A 62 6.41 0.40 -9.96
CA VAL A 62 6.73 -0.03 -8.60
C VAL A 62 8.14 0.43 -8.22
N ALA A 63 9.13 0.16 -9.09
CA ALA A 63 10.50 0.61 -8.88
C ALA A 63 10.63 2.15 -8.80
N LYS A 64 9.74 2.89 -9.47
CA LYS A 64 9.70 4.36 -9.38
C LYS A 64 9.17 4.83 -8.03
N PHE A 65 8.11 4.22 -7.50
CA PHE A 65 7.61 4.50 -6.15
C PHE A 65 8.64 4.15 -5.08
N GLU A 66 9.35 3.03 -5.24
CA GLU A 66 10.46 2.66 -4.35
C GLU A 66 11.59 3.70 -4.38
N ARG A 67 11.95 4.22 -5.57
CA ARG A 67 12.90 5.34 -5.69
C ARG A 67 12.41 6.65 -5.08
N LEU A 68 11.10 6.81 -4.86
CA LEU A 68 10.51 7.93 -4.12
C LEU A 68 10.43 7.65 -2.60
N GLY A 69 10.97 6.53 -2.12
CA GLY A 69 11.03 6.18 -0.70
C GLY A 69 9.81 5.40 -0.19
N MET A 70 8.96 4.89 -1.08
CA MET A 70 7.79 4.09 -0.70
C MET A 70 8.13 2.61 -0.63
N ARG A 71 7.58 1.90 0.36
CA ARG A 71 7.47 0.44 0.34
C ARG A 71 6.17 0.05 -0.34
N VAL A 72 6.26 -0.53 -1.54
CA VAL A 72 5.07 -0.99 -2.26
C VAL A 72 4.71 -2.40 -1.77
N LEU A 73 3.51 -2.56 -1.25
CA LEU A 73 2.97 -3.84 -0.76
C LEU A 73 2.23 -4.55 -1.90
N ILE A 74 2.70 -5.74 -2.29
CA ILE A 74 2.12 -6.53 -3.39
C ILE A 74 1.57 -7.84 -2.82
N ASN A 75 0.31 -7.81 -2.36
CA ASN A 75 -0.29 -8.91 -1.60
C ASN A 75 0.60 -9.32 -0.41
N GLU A 76 1.09 -8.32 0.30
CA GLU A 76 2.02 -8.44 1.42
C GLU A 76 1.57 -7.55 2.59
N HIS A 77 2.18 -7.74 3.75
CA HIS A 77 1.98 -6.87 4.91
C HIS A 77 3.29 -6.38 5.50
N GLU A 78 3.15 -5.37 6.34
CA GLU A 78 4.15 -4.98 7.32
C GLU A 78 3.56 -5.04 8.73
N VAL A 79 4.37 -5.54 9.67
CA VAL A 79 4.09 -5.47 11.10
C VAL A 79 4.79 -4.23 11.67
N ILE A 80 4.01 -3.32 12.23
CA ILE A 80 4.47 -2.03 12.73
C ILE A 80 4.35 -2.02 14.24
N GLU A 81 5.48 -1.78 14.91
CA GLU A 81 5.56 -1.58 16.36
C GLU A 81 5.55 -0.08 16.66
N HIS A 82 4.60 0.37 17.47
CA HIS A 82 4.45 1.77 17.85
C HIS A 82 4.10 1.89 19.33
N ASP A 83 5.05 2.40 20.12
CA ASP A 83 4.88 2.71 21.54
C ASP A 83 4.28 1.56 22.37
N GLY A 84 4.73 0.32 22.07
CA GLY A 84 4.32 -0.90 22.75
C GLY A 84 3.05 -1.56 22.20
N ALA A 85 2.45 -1.00 21.14
CA ALA A 85 1.36 -1.60 20.39
C ALA A 85 1.81 -2.07 19.01
N THR A 86 1.15 -3.12 18.50
CA THR A 86 1.40 -3.68 17.17
C THR A 86 0.23 -3.37 16.23
N LEU A 87 0.54 -2.97 15.00
CA LEU A 87 -0.40 -2.76 13.89
C LEU A 87 0.04 -3.61 12.70
N ILE A 88 -0.92 -4.21 11.98
CA ILE A 88 -0.64 -4.79 10.65
C ILE A 88 -1.08 -3.80 9.57
N ALA A 89 -0.17 -3.42 8.68
CA ALA A 89 -0.48 -2.71 7.44
C ALA A 89 -0.34 -3.68 6.26
N ALA A 90 -1.45 -4.17 5.73
CA ALA A 90 -1.47 -5.06 4.57
C ALA A 90 -1.79 -4.28 3.30
N GLY A 91 -1.23 -4.68 2.17
CA GLY A 91 -1.53 -4.09 0.87
C GLY A 91 -1.83 -5.14 -0.19
N GLY A 92 -2.96 -4.97 -0.87
CA GLY A 92 -3.29 -5.74 -2.06
C GLY A 92 -2.82 -5.05 -3.32
N THR A 93 -2.81 -5.77 -4.44
CA THR A 93 -2.67 -5.17 -5.77
C THR A 93 -3.99 -4.56 -6.25
N ASP A 94 -3.95 -3.82 -7.37
CA ASP A 94 -5.16 -3.40 -8.06
C ASP A 94 -6.10 -4.59 -8.33
N PHE A 95 -7.40 -4.38 -8.15
CA PHE A 95 -8.40 -5.45 -8.31
C PHE A 95 -8.35 -6.11 -9.70
N ASN A 96 -8.05 -5.34 -10.75
CA ASN A 96 -7.99 -5.83 -12.13
C ASN A 96 -6.59 -6.33 -12.53
N ALA A 97 -5.59 -6.26 -11.65
CA ALA A 97 -4.21 -6.68 -11.93
C ALA A 97 -4.14 -8.10 -12.50
N GLY A 98 -4.97 -9.02 -11.99
CA GLY A 98 -5.05 -10.41 -12.44
C GLY A 98 -5.44 -10.60 -13.91
N SER A 99 -6.12 -9.62 -14.50
CA SER A 99 -6.47 -9.64 -15.93
C SER A 99 -5.28 -9.29 -16.83
N PHE A 100 -4.24 -8.63 -16.28
CA PHE A 100 -3.00 -8.31 -16.99
C PHE A 100 -1.89 -9.31 -16.68
N ASP A 101 -1.76 -9.67 -15.41
CA ASP A 101 -0.80 -10.66 -14.91
C ASP A 101 -1.46 -11.46 -13.78
N SER A 102 -1.72 -12.74 -14.03
CA SER A 102 -2.39 -13.63 -13.08
C SER A 102 -1.59 -13.81 -11.78
N ALA A 103 -0.26 -13.67 -11.81
CA ALA A 103 0.58 -13.73 -10.62
C ALA A 103 0.39 -12.50 -9.70
N GLN A 104 -0.17 -11.42 -10.25
CA GLN A 104 -0.41 -10.15 -9.57
C GLN A 104 -1.89 -9.96 -9.19
N ALA A 105 -2.73 -10.99 -9.30
CA ALA A 105 -4.14 -10.89 -8.91
C ALA A 105 -4.28 -10.40 -7.46
N SER A 106 -5.23 -9.47 -7.23
CA SER A 106 -5.52 -8.95 -5.90
C SER A 106 -5.94 -10.07 -4.95
N ASP A 107 -5.16 -10.27 -3.89
CA ASP A 107 -5.36 -11.32 -2.91
C ASP A 107 -5.20 -10.77 -1.48
N PRO A 108 -6.29 -10.27 -0.87
CA PRO A 108 -6.28 -9.71 0.48
C PRO A 108 -6.01 -10.76 1.55
N VAL A 109 -6.31 -12.03 1.28
CA VAL A 109 -6.05 -13.14 2.21
C VAL A 109 -4.55 -13.41 2.22
N ARG A 110 -3.93 -13.47 1.05
CA ARG A 110 -2.47 -13.58 0.92
C ARG A 110 -1.74 -12.38 1.53
N ALA A 111 -2.30 -11.17 1.43
CA ALA A 111 -1.71 -10.00 2.06
C ALA A 111 -1.51 -10.17 3.58
N LEU A 112 -2.36 -10.95 4.25
CA LEU A 112 -2.23 -11.29 5.68
C LEU A 112 -1.52 -12.62 5.95
N ALA A 113 -1.16 -13.38 4.92
CA ALA A 113 -0.57 -14.70 5.12
C ALA A 113 0.77 -14.58 5.85
N GLY A 114 0.88 -15.25 7.01
CA GLY A 114 2.07 -15.20 7.87
C GLY A 114 2.10 -14.03 8.86
N ALA A 115 1.10 -13.13 8.85
CA ALA A 115 1.01 -12.07 9.84
C ALA A 115 0.74 -12.65 11.24
N PRO A 116 1.26 -12.04 12.33
CA PRO A 116 1.00 -12.50 13.69
C PRO A 116 -0.51 -12.52 14.00
N ALA A 117 -0.98 -13.65 14.52
CA ALA A 117 -2.39 -13.81 14.88
C ALA A 117 -2.78 -12.91 16.06
N GLY A 118 -4.02 -12.42 16.06
CA GLY A 118 -4.58 -11.65 17.18
C GLY A 118 -4.10 -10.21 17.30
N VAL A 119 -3.29 -9.72 16.35
CA VAL A 119 -2.92 -8.30 16.29
C VAL A 119 -4.10 -7.49 15.76
N VAL A 120 -4.56 -6.54 16.59
CA VAL A 120 -5.55 -5.55 16.23
C VAL A 120 -5.07 -4.17 16.70
N PRO A 121 -5.15 -3.13 15.85
CA PRO A 121 -5.79 -3.11 14.54
C PRO A 121 -4.96 -3.76 13.40
N ALA A 122 -5.66 -4.16 12.33
CA ALA A 122 -5.09 -4.52 11.04
C ALA A 122 -5.78 -3.69 9.94
N ILE A 123 -4.99 -3.04 9.07
CA ILE A 123 -5.47 -2.14 8.03
C ILE A 123 -5.13 -2.74 6.66
N LEU A 124 -6.11 -2.80 5.76
CA LEU A 124 -5.89 -3.12 4.35
C LEU A 124 -5.82 -1.84 3.53
N LEU A 125 -4.71 -1.70 2.80
CA LEU A 125 -4.49 -0.72 1.76
C LEU A 125 -4.92 -1.32 0.42
N ALA A 126 -5.83 -0.64 -0.27
CA ALA A 126 -6.35 -1.08 -1.56
C ALA A 126 -6.69 0.14 -2.43
N HIS A 127 -6.40 0.04 -3.72
CA HIS A 127 -6.78 1.06 -4.69
C HIS A 127 -8.28 1.02 -5.01
N GLN A 128 -8.85 -0.18 -5.17
CA GLN A 128 -10.28 -0.35 -5.42
C GLN A 128 -10.99 -0.94 -4.20
N PRO A 129 -12.17 -0.40 -3.79
CA PRO A 129 -12.95 -0.96 -2.68
C PRO A 129 -13.31 -2.44 -2.86
N ARG A 130 -13.39 -2.92 -4.10
CA ARG A 130 -13.69 -4.32 -4.46
C ARG A 130 -12.65 -5.29 -3.92
N SER A 131 -11.41 -4.87 -3.75
CA SER A 131 -10.36 -5.70 -3.13
C SER A 131 -10.67 -6.00 -1.66
N GLY A 132 -11.54 -5.25 -0.97
CA GLY A 132 -11.88 -5.51 0.43
C GLY A 132 -12.78 -6.74 0.68
N ALA A 133 -13.42 -7.32 -0.35
CA ALA A 133 -14.40 -8.38 -0.16
C ALA A 133 -13.85 -9.67 0.48
N GLY A 134 -12.57 -9.99 0.24
CA GLY A 134 -11.88 -11.13 0.85
C GLY A 134 -11.38 -10.88 2.27
N TRP A 135 -11.17 -9.62 2.64
CA TRP A 135 -10.60 -9.18 3.92
C TRP A 135 -11.58 -9.24 5.08
N LEU A 136 -12.85 -8.90 4.82
CA LEU A 136 -13.90 -8.83 5.84
C LEU A 136 -14.45 -10.21 6.25
N ARG A 137 -13.88 -11.31 5.75
CA ARG A 137 -14.34 -12.67 6.06
C ARG A 137 -13.71 -13.13 7.40
N PRO A 138 -14.47 -13.77 8.31
CA PRO A 138 -14.02 -14.15 9.65
C PRO A 138 -12.71 -14.96 9.73
N ALA A 139 -12.32 -15.65 8.65
CA ALA A 139 -11.10 -16.45 8.60
C ALA A 139 -9.82 -15.61 8.51
N ALA A 140 -9.89 -14.36 8.01
CA ALA A 140 -8.71 -13.52 7.80
C ALA A 140 -8.23 -12.81 9.08
N LEU A 141 -9.11 -12.62 10.07
CA LEU A 141 -8.82 -11.85 11.29
C LEU A 141 -8.50 -12.73 12.52
N GLY A 142 -8.42 -14.05 12.36
CA GLY A 142 -8.26 -14.96 13.48
C GLY A 142 -9.53 -15.01 14.33
N THR A 143 -10.19 -16.17 14.35
CA THR A 143 -11.33 -16.37 15.24
C THR A 143 -10.85 -16.30 16.69
N HIS A 144 -11.25 -15.26 17.43
CA HIS A 144 -11.17 -15.26 18.89
C HIS A 144 -12.17 -16.29 19.41
N SER A 145 -11.69 -17.51 19.64
CA SER A 145 -12.33 -18.45 20.56
C SER A 145 -12.33 -17.78 21.94
N ARG A 146 -13.52 -17.48 22.46
CA ARG A 146 -13.70 -17.17 23.89
C ARG A 146 -13.43 -18.39 24.74
#